data_AF-A0A376Y8Q6-F1
#
_entry.id   AF-A0A376Y8Q6-F1
#
_cell.length_a   1.000
_cell.length_b   1.000
_cell.length_c   1.000
_cell.angle_alpha   90.00
_cell.angle_beta   90.00
_cell.angle_gamma   90.00
#
_symmetry.space_group_name_H-M   'P 1'
#
loop_
_entity.id
_entity.type
_entity.pdbx_description
1 polymer ?
#
loop_
_entity_poly.entity_id
_entity_poly.type
_entity_poly.pdbx_seq_one_letter_code
_entity_poly.pdbx_strand_id
1 'polypeptide(L)'
;MLAIADSTAENQGKITLDSMWVDANDTTAMRDIASNSAIDFGTGVGVGTDSYSGAGKNATAINQLGGVITIYNAGAGMAAYGASNTVINQGTINLEKNGNYDDSLAANTLVGMAVYEHGTAINDQTGVININVGTGQAFYNDGTGTIVNYGTICTFGVCQSGNEYNNTDDFTSLIYTGGDTITRSGETVTLNKSAAVTDKLAGNVVNSGTLSGDQITVSSGLLENTSGGIINNLVKLDKGAVIKNAGVMTNNVDVSGGILNNAGEMTAQITMNAGADSSLVNNTGTINKIVQNAGVFNNSGSVTGRMMSAGGVFNNQTDGAIMRGAALTGTAVANNEGTWNLGSSSEGNNTGMLEVNNNSAFNNRGEFILDNDKNAVHINQSGTLYNTGHMNISNSSHNGAVNMWGGNGRFINDGTIDVSAKSLVVSANNAGDQNAFFWNQDNGVINFDHDSASAVKVTHSNFIAQNDGIMNISGTGAVAMEGDKNAQLVNNGTINLGTAGTTDTGMIGMQTPMPTPRRMR
;
A
#
# COMPACT_ATOMS: atom_id res chain seq x y z
N MET A 1 -37.63 14.59 24.15
CA MET A 1 -37.09 13.50 25.03
C MET A 1 -35.60 13.71 25.15
N LEU A 2 -34.98 13.48 26.32
CA LEU A 2 -33.55 13.78 26.54
C LEU A 2 -32.91 12.69 27.40
N ALA A 3 -31.77 12.16 26.95
CA ALA A 3 -30.91 11.25 27.73
C ALA A 3 -29.59 11.94 28.12
N ILE A 4 -29.16 11.77 29.36
CA ILE A 4 -27.96 12.40 29.93
C ILE A 4 -27.30 11.41 30.91
N ALA A 5 -25.97 11.37 30.94
CA ALA A 5 -25.16 10.66 31.94
C ALA A 5 -25.47 9.15 32.02
N ASP A 6 -24.85 8.39 31.11
CA ASP A 6 -24.92 6.92 31.06
C ASP A 6 -26.36 6.37 30.94
N SER A 7 -27.25 7.13 30.29
CA SER A 7 -28.66 6.75 30.13
C SER A 7 -29.05 6.54 28.67
N THR A 8 -30.16 5.83 28.47
CA THR A 8 -30.73 5.55 27.15
C THR A 8 -32.17 6.07 27.06
N ALA A 9 -32.51 6.70 25.94
CA ALA A 9 -33.86 7.12 25.62
C ALA A 9 -34.36 6.46 24.33
N GLU A 10 -35.55 5.87 24.35
CA GLU A 10 -36.09 5.14 23.20
C GLU A 10 -37.48 5.65 22.83
N ASN A 11 -37.66 6.07 21.58
CA ASN A 11 -38.96 6.42 21.02
C ASN A 11 -39.51 5.29 20.15
N GLN A 12 -40.63 4.69 20.57
CA GLN A 12 -41.43 3.75 19.76
C GLN A 12 -42.77 4.38 19.31
N GLY A 13 -43.07 5.61 19.74
CA GLY A 13 -44.32 6.29 19.50
C GLY A 13 -44.18 7.47 18.52
N LYS A 14 -45.08 8.44 18.65
CA LYS A 14 -45.06 9.67 17.85
C LYS A 14 -44.62 10.86 18.71
N ILE A 15 -43.59 11.55 18.26
CA ILE A 15 -43.16 12.85 18.78
C ILE A 15 -43.47 13.91 17.72
N THR A 16 -44.10 15.00 18.11
CA THR A 16 -44.35 16.15 17.22
C THR A 16 -43.87 17.42 17.89
N LEU A 17 -43.03 18.15 17.17
CA LEU A 17 -42.44 19.41 17.61
C LEU A 17 -42.89 20.51 16.63
N ASP A 18 -43.41 21.62 17.14
CA ASP A 18 -43.71 22.83 16.37
C ASP A 18 -43.17 24.03 17.14
N SER A 19 -41.87 24.26 17.01
CA SER A 19 -41.11 25.20 17.85
C SER A 19 -41.44 26.66 17.56
N MET A 20 -42.05 26.94 16.41
CA MET A 20 -42.44 28.29 15.99
C MET A 20 -43.93 28.57 16.25
N TRP A 21 -44.67 27.60 16.82
CA TRP A 21 -46.07 27.80 17.13
C TRP A 21 -46.26 28.79 18.27
N VAL A 22 -47.24 29.67 18.09
CA VAL A 22 -47.64 30.68 19.07
C VAL A 22 -49.15 30.56 19.27
N ASP A 23 -49.60 30.55 20.53
CA ASP A 23 -51.04 30.55 20.84
C ASP A 23 -51.66 31.88 20.37
N ALA A 24 -52.89 31.85 19.89
CA ALA A 24 -53.58 33.05 19.42
C ALA A 24 -53.74 34.14 20.50
N ASN A 25 -53.66 33.76 21.78
CA ASN A 25 -53.71 34.68 22.92
C ASN A 25 -52.33 35.01 23.50
N ASP A 26 -51.27 34.42 22.96
CA ASP A 26 -49.91 34.72 23.38
C ASP A 26 -49.47 36.05 22.78
N THR A 27 -49.39 37.07 23.65
CA THR A 27 -48.94 38.41 23.29
C THR A 27 -47.44 38.59 23.44
N THR A 28 -46.70 37.54 23.80
CA THR A 28 -45.24 37.59 23.89
C THR A 28 -44.65 37.50 22.48
N ALA A 29 -43.73 38.39 22.16
CA ALA A 29 -42.92 38.22 20.97
C ALA A 29 -41.91 37.09 21.21
N MET A 30 -41.68 36.24 20.22
CA MET A 30 -40.49 35.39 20.20
C MET A 30 -39.28 36.30 20.44
N ARG A 31 -38.63 36.12 21.60
CA ARG A 31 -37.39 36.84 21.92
C ARG A 31 -36.37 36.48 20.85
N ASP A 32 -35.46 37.40 20.52
CA ASP A 32 -34.32 37.16 19.63
C ASP A 32 -33.70 35.79 19.94
N ILE A 33 -34.12 34.74 19.20
CA ILE A 33 -33.56 33.42 19.33
C ILE A 33 -32.21 33.58 18.66
N ALA A 34 -31.20 33.83 19.48
CA ALA A 34 -29.83 33.94 19.02
C ALA A 34 -29.40 32.54 18.61
N SER A 35 -29.78 32.08 17.42
CA SER A 35 -29.32 30.78 16.99
C SER A 35 -29.13 30.63 15.50
N ASN A 36 -27.91 30.23 15.20
CA ASN A 36 -27.54 29.59 13.96
C ASN A 36 -27.67 28.06 14.15
N SER A 37 -28.53 27.55 15.05
CA SER A 37 -28.57 26.14 15.45
C SER A 37 -29.99 25.64 15.69
N ALA A 38 -30.33 24.50 15.08
CA ALA A 38 -31.65 23.87 15.23
C ALA A 38 -32.04 23.53 16.67
N ILE A 39 -31.08 23.15 17.53
CA ILE A 39 -31.37 22.74 18.91
C ILE A 39 -31.94 23.87 19.78
N ASP A 40 -31.67 25.13 19.43
CA ASP A 40 -32.11 26.31 20.17
C ASP A 40 -33.60 26.61 19.95
N PHE A 41 -34.18 26.10 18.86
CA PHE A 41 -35.63 26.13 18.63
C PHE A 41 -36.31 24.99 19.37
N GLY A 42 -35.79 23.77 19.22
CA GLY A 42 -36.30 22.61 19.92
C GLY A 42 -35.69 21.32 19.39
N THR A 43 -35.74 20.27 20.22
CA THR A 43 -35.23 18.94 19.86
C THR A 43 -36.26 17.87 20.16
N GLY A 44 -36.57 17.02 19.17
CA GLY A 44 -37.47 15.87 19.35
C GLY A 44 -36.89 14.86 20.34
N VAL A 45 -35.72 14.30 20.02
CA VAL A 45 -34.97 13.37 20.87
C VAL A 45 -33.50 13.77 20.95
N GLY A 46 -33.01 14.14 22.13
CA GLY A 46 -31.64 14.60 22.34
C GLY A 46 -30.82 13.68 23.25
N VAL A 47 -29.49 13.76 23.10
CA VAL A 47 -28.52 13.23 24.07
C VAL A 47 -27.46 14.28 24.42
N GLY A 48 -26.99 14.22 25.66
CA GLY A 48 -26.04 15.20 26.18
C GLY A 48 -26.72 16.54 26.50
N THR A 49 -25.93 17.51 26.92
CA THR A 49 -26.42 18.85 27.28
C THR A 49 -25.32 19.88 27.01
N ASP A 50 -25.73 21.11 26.72
CA ASP A 50 -24.88 22.30 26.64
C ASP A 50 -24.80 23.05 28.00
N SER A 51 -25.22 22.40 29.09
CA SER A 51 -25.36 23.03 30.40
C SER A 51 -24.00 23.32 31.05
N TYR A 52 -24.00 24.20 32.05
CA TYR A 52 -22.79 24.70 32.74
C TYR A 52 -21.82 23.63 33.29
N SER A 53 -22.27 22.38 33.50
CA SER A 53 -21.45 21.25 33.93
C SER A 53 -20.70 20.52 32.80
N GLY A 54 -20.85 20.99 31.56
CA GLY A 54 -20.38 20.32 30.36
C GLY A 54 -21.30 19.17 29.93
N ALA A 55 -21.04 18.63 28.73
CA ALA A 55 -21.84 17.56 28.16
C ALA A 55 -21.87 16.34 29.08
N GLY A 56 -23.07 15.99 29.57
CA GLY A 56 -23.29 14.68 30.20
C GLY A 56 -22.84 13.57 29.25
N LYS A 57 -22.23 12.50 29.75
CA LYS A 57 -21.47 11.55 28.93
C LYS A 57 -22.22 10.24 28.69
N ASN A 58 -21.79 9.50 27.66
CA ASN A 58 -22.21 8.13 27.34
C ASN A 58 -23.74 7.93 27.22
N ALA A 59 -24.47 8.94 26.81
CA ALA A 59 -25.91 8.85 26.59
C ALA A 59 -26.22 8.39 25.16
N THR A 60 -27.20 7.51 25.02
CA THR A 60 -27.69 7.04 23.72
C THR A 60 -29.17 7.33 23.56
N ALA A 61 -29.61 7.80 22.41
CA ALA A 61 -31.04 7.88 22.12
C ALA A 61 -31.39 7.28 20.77
N ILE A 62 -32.49 6.55 20.74
CA ILE A 62 -32.89 5.73 19.59
C ILE A 62 -34.33 6.09 19.22
N ASN A 63 -34.53 6.54 17.99
CA ASN A 63 -35.85 6.48 17.36
C ASN A 63 -36.01 5.07 16.80
N GLN A 64 -36.70 4.20 17.52
CA GLN A 64 -36.81 2.77 17.21
C GLN A 64 -37.58 2.56 15.90
N LEU A 65 -37.45 1.36 15.32
CA LEU A 65 -38.24 0.97 14.15
C LEU A 65 -39.75 1.17 14.43
N GLY A 66 -40.43 1.90 13.55
CA GLY A 66 -41.84 2.27 13.71
C GLY A 66 -42.10 3.55 14.53
N GLY A 67 -41.09 4.08 15.23
CA GLY A 67 -41.13 5.39 15.87
C GLY A 67 -41.17 6.53 14.84
N VAL A 68 -41.94 7.58 15.13
CA VAL A 68 -42.11 8.74 14.25
C VAL A 68 -41.77 10.03 15.00
N ILE A 69 -40.88 10.82 14.43
CA ILE A 69 -40.59 12.19 14.88
C ILE A 69 -41.01 13.14 13.75
N THR A 70 -41.87 14.10 14.04
CA THR A 70 -42.25 15.16 13.08
C THR A 70 -41.87 16.51 13.65
N ILE A 71 -41.17 17.32 12.86
CA ILE A 71 -40.82 18.70 13.22
C ILE A 71 -41.44 19.64 12.22
N TYR A 72 -42.12 20.65 12.74
CA TYR A 72 -42.64 21.77 11.98
C TYR A 72 -41.74 22.99 12.16
N ASN A 73 -41.43 23.64 11.04
CA ASN A 73 -40.88 24.98 10.94
C ASN A 73 -39.42 25.16 11.35
N ALA A 74 -39.05 24.78 12.59
CA ALA A 74 -37.68 24.85 13.09
C ALA A 74 -37.46 23.84 14.23
N GLY A 75 -36.25 23.28 14.32
CA GLY A 75 -35.85 22.30 15.33
C GLY A 75 -35.00 21.16 14.77
N ALA A 76 -34.42 20.37 15.68
CA ALA A 76 -33.66 19.16 15.37
C ALA A 76 -34.47 17.90 15.72
N GLY A 77 -34.54 16.93 14.81
CA GLY A 77 -35.35 15.72 15.03
C GLY A 77 -34.71 14.87 16.09
N MET A 78 -33.43 14.61 15.88
CA MET A 78 -32.53 14.08 16.87
C MET A 78 -31.27 14.95 17.00
N ALA A 79 -30.71 15.08 18.20
CA ALA A 79 -29.46 15.81 18.39
C ALA A 79 -28.51 15.12 19.37
N ALA A 80 -27.22 15.08 19.04
CA ALA A 80 -26.17 14.62 19.95
C ALA A 80 -25.19 15.75 20.27
N TYR A 81 -25.00 16.01 21.55
CA TYR A 81 -24.05 17.02 22.04
C TYR A 81 -22.98 16.35 22.91
N GLY A 82 -21.69 16.44 22.54
CA GLY A 82 -20.58 15.89 23.32
C GLY A 82 -20.03 14.55 22.79
N ALA A 83 -18.70 14.41 22.81
CA ALA A 83 -17.89 13.31 22.22
C ALA A 83 -18.33 11.86 22.48
N SER A 84 -19.06 11.61 23.56
CA SER A 84 -19.45 10.25 24.00
C SER A 84 -20.92 9.94 23.78
N ASN A 85 -21.68 10.87 23.21
CA ASN A 85 -23.12 10.75 23.08
C ASN A 85 -23.52 10.43 21.64
N THR A 86 -24.52 9.54 21.49
CA THR A 86 -24.95 9.03 20.20
C THR A 86 -26.47 9.11 20.03
N VAL A 87 -26.93 9.59 18.89
CA VAL A 87 -28.32 9.42 18.44
C VAL A 87 -28.41 8.44 17.27
N ILE A 88 -29.44 7.59 17.28
CA ILE A 88 -29.67 6.56 16.26
C ILE A 88 -31.10 6.66 15.74
N ASN A 89 -31.29 6.84 14.44
CA ASN A 89 -32.59 6.78 13.80
C ASN A 89 -32.80 5.44 13.08
N GLN A 90 -33.71 4.61 13.57
CA GLN A 90 -34.22 3.39 12.93
C GLN A 90 -35.66 3.55 12.40
N GLY A 91 -36.37 4.60 12.84
CA GLY A 91 -37.74 4.92 12.45
C GLY A 91 -37.82 6.03 11.39
N THR A 92 -38.89 6.83 11.45
CA THR A 92 -39.12 7.94 10.52
C THR A 92 -38.96 9.30 11.19
N ILE A 93 -38.20 10.20 10.56
CA ILE A 93 -38.14 11.63 10.89
C ILE A 93 -38.76 12.42 9.73
N ASN A 94 -39.69 13.32 10.01
CA ASN A 94 -40.35 14.18 9.02
C ASN A 94 -40.04 15.64 9.32
N LEU A 95 -39.47 16.35 8.35
CA LEU A 95 -39.32 17.81 8.37
C LEU A 95 -40.44 18.41 7.54
N GLU A 96 -41.30 19.16 8.20
CA GLU A 96 -42.54 19.70 7.67
C GLU A 96 -42.60 21.22 7.89
N LYS A 97 -43.52 21.87 7.18
CA LYS A 97 -43.85 23.27 7.42
C LYS A 97 -45.35 23.46 7.60
N ASN A 98 -45.74 24.47 8.37
CA ASN A 98 -47.12 24.90 8.49
C ASN A 98 -47.23 26.44 8.42
N GLY A 99 -48.32 27.01 8.94
CA GLY A 99 -48.57 28.45 8.89
C GLY A 99 -47.55 29.33 9.63
N ASN A 100 -46.74 28.76 10.53
CA ASN A 100 -45.73 29.48 11.31
C ASN A 100 -44.31 29.36 10.71
N TYR A 101 -44.21 28.88 9.48
CA TYR A 101 -42.93 28.74 8.79
C TYR A 101 -42.35 30.10 8.41
N ASP A 102 -41.09 30.33 8.76
CA ASP A 102 -40.31 31.50 8.38
C ASP A 102 -39.20 31.09 7.42
N ASP A 103 -39.31 31.52 6.16
CA ASP A 103 -38.35 31.20 5.11
C ASP A 103 -37.08 32.07 5.13
N SER A 104 -37.03 33.06 6.04
CA SER A 104 -35.84 33.87 6.27
C SER A 104 -34.82 33.19 7.21
N LEU A 105 -35.21 32.11 7.89
CA LEU A 105 -34.33 31.32 8.74
C LEU A 105 -33.29 30.55 7.92
N ALA A 106 -32.09 30.39 8.47
CA ALA A 106 -31.02 29.62 7.83
C ALA A 106 -31.38 28.13 7.71
N ALA A 107 -30.80 27.44 6.73
CA ALA A 107 -31.09 26.02 6.45
C ALA A 107 -30.79 25.09 7.65
N ASN A 108 -29.84 25.46 8.49
CA ASN A 108 -29.47 24.71 9.68
C ASN A 108 -30.41 24.91 10.88
N THR A 109 -31.56 25.55 10.69
CA THR A 109 -32.59 25.72 11.72
C THR A 109 -33.64 24.61 11.70
N LEU A 110 -33.79 23.86 10.59
CA LEU A 110 -34.70 22.71 10.49
C LEU A 110 -33.95 21.46 10.00
N VAL A 111 -33.62 20.57 10.94
CA VAL A 111 -32.65 19.50 10.72
C VAL A 111 -33.21 18.14 11.16
N GLY A 112 -32.99 17.10 10.36
CA GLY A 112 -33.33 15.72 10.72
C GLY A 112 -32.52 15.24 11.92
N MET A 113 -31.19 15.21 11.78
CA MET A 113 -30.24 14.84 12.83
C MET A 113 -29.08 15.82 12.92
N ALA A 114 -28.77 16.30 14.12
CA ALA A 114 -27.71 17.29 14.34
C ALA A 114 -26.65 16.79 15.33
N VAL A 115 -25.37 17.12 15.10
CA VAL A 115 -24.27 16.83 16.02
C VAL A 115 -23.51 18.09 16.40
N TYR A 116 -23.11 18.14 17.67
CA TYR A 116 -22.39 19.25 18.28
C TYR A 116 -21.30 18.74 19.23
N GLU A 117 -20.18 19.46 19.34
CA GLU A 117 -19.09 19.19 20.28
C GLU A 117 -18.64 17.71 20.28
N HIS A 118 -18.34 17.18 19.10
CA HIS A 118 -17.91 15.81 18.85
C HIS A 118 -18.99 14.72 18.98
N GLY A 119 -20.27 15.07 19.08
CA GLY A 119 -21.38 14.10 19.11
C GLY A 119 -21.44 13.19 17.88
N THR A 120 -22.15 12.06 18.00
CA THR A 120 -22.35 11.10 16.91
C THR A 120 -23.83 10.95 16.54
N ALA A 121 -24.13 10.99 15.24
CA ALA A 121 -25.45 10.68 14.71
C ALA A 121 -25.37 9.51 13.72
N ILE A 122 -26.30 8.56 13.84
CA ILE A 122 -26.41 7.39 12.97
C ILE A 122 -27.83 7.33 12.42
N ASN A 123 -28.01 7.55 11.11
CA ASN A 123 -29.23 7.13 10.44
C ASN A 123 -29.06 5.66 10.03
N ASP A 124 -29.68 4.75 10.76
CA ASP A 124 -29.57 3.31 10.57
C ASP A 124 -30.16 2.87 9.23
N GLN A 125 -29.85 1.64 8.78
CA GLN A 125 -30.36 1.08 7.52
C GLN A 125 -31.89 1.15 7.39
N THR A 126 -32.63 1.04 8.51
CA THR A 126 -34.09 1.16 8.49
C THR A 126 -34.60 2.59 8.65
N GLY A 127 -33.72 3.53 8.99
CA GLY A 127 -34.04 4.93 9.23
C GLY A 127 -34.45 5.66 7.96
N VAL A 128 -35.52 6.45 8.03
CA VAL A 128 -36.00 7.32 6.94
C VAL A 128 -36.06 8.76 7.43
N ILE A 129 -35.47 9.69 6.68
CA ILE A 129 -35.61 11.13 6.91
C ILE A 129 -36.32 11.76 5.70
N ASN A 130 -37.51 12.31 5.92
CA ASN A 130 -38.29 13.01 4.91
C ASN A 130 -38.11 14.52 5.06
N ILE A 131 -37.76 15.20 3.97
CA ILE A 131 -37.57 16.65 3.88
C ILE A 131 -38.65 17.21 2.95
N ASN A 132 -39.71 17.78 3.53
CA ASN A 132 -40.87 18.30 2.79
C ASN A 132 -40.90 19.84 2.75
N VAL A 133 -39.73 20.46 2.91
CA VAL A 133 -39.54 21.92 3.03
C VAL A 133 -38.22 22.31 2.37
N GLY A 134 -38.19 23.49 1.73
CA GLY A 134 -37.07 23.91 0.87
C GLY A 134 -35.79 24.27 1.62
N THR A 135 -35.86 24.68 2.88
CA THR A 135 -34.70 25.00 3.72
C THR A 135 -34.29 23.85 4.64
N GLY A 136 -35.06 22.75 4.68
CA GLY A 136 -34.77 21.63 5.57
C GLY A 136 -33.55 20.83 5.12
N GLN A 137 -32.82 20.28 6.08
CA GLN A 137 -31.64 19.45 5.81
C GLN A 137 -31.68 18.16 6.62
N ALA A 138 -31.20 17.05 6.04
CA ALA A 138 -31.15 15.78 6.76
C ALA A 138 -30.20 15.85 7.96
N PHE A 139 -29.04 16.46 7.75
CA PHE A 139 -27.93 16.43 8.68
C PHE A 139 -27.38 17.82 8.98
N TYR A 140 -26.88 18.02 10.20
CA TYR A 140 -26.08 19.17 10.58
C TYR A 140 -24.89 18.72 11.42
N ASN A 141 -23.70 19.22 11.10
CA ASN A 141 -22.50 19.02 11.89
C ASN A 141 -21.83 20.37 12.08
N ASP A 142 -21.50 20.71 13.33
CA ASP A 142 -20.75 21.93 13.67
C ASP A 142 -19.28 21.91 13.23
N GLY A 143 -18.85 20.82 12.59
CA GLY A 143 -17.49 20.57 12.12
C GLY A 143 -16.67 19.68 13.05
N THR A 144 -17.23 19.27 14.18
CA THR A 144 -16.50 18.50 15.21
C THR A 144 -17.04 17.08 15.39
N GLY A 145 -18.31 16.84 15.04
CA GLY A 145 -19.01 15.56 15.24
C GLY A 145 -18.83 14.55 14.11
N THR A 146 -19.49 13.40 14.24
CA THR A 146 -19.53 12.34 13.21
C THR A 146 -20.97 12.03 12.83
N ILE A 147 -21.25 12.01 11.53
CA ILE A 147 -22.55 11.59 11.00
C ILE A 147 -22.35 10.40 10.07
N VAL A 148 -23.05 9.31 10.37
CA VAL A 148 -23.07 8.09 9.55
C VAL A 148 -24.48 7.85 9.06
N ASN A 149 -24.66 7.70 7.75
CA ASN A 149 -25.97 7.49 7.17
C ASN A 149 -26.00 6.21 6.33
N TYR A 150 -26.69 5.20 6.85
CA TYR A 150 -27.01 3.96 6.15
C TYR A 150 -28.45 3.93 5.63
N GLY A 151 -29.31 4.81 6.16
CA GLY A 151 -30.75 4.86 5.85
C GLY A 151 -31.12 5.65 4.60
N THR A 152 -32.41 5.89 4.43
CA THR A 152 -33.00 6.57 3.26
C THR A 152 -33.28 8.03 3.53
N ILE A 153 -32.94 8.91 2.60
CA ILE A 153 -33.28 10.35 2.65
C ILE A 153 -34.23 10.67 1.50
N CYS A 154 -35.38 11.26 1.81
CA CYS A 154 -36.40 11.61 0.82
C CYS A 154 -36.66 13.11 0.80
N THR A 155 -36.33 13.77 -0.30
CA THR A 155 -36.56 15.22 -0.48
C THR A 155 -37.74 15.42 -1.42
N PHE A 156 -38.81 16.06 -0.93
CA PHE A 156 -40.08 16.23 -1.66
C PHE A 156 -40.62 14.93 -2.27
N GLY A 157 -40.50 13.82 -1.54
CA GLY A 157 -40.93 12.49 -1.98
C GLY A 157 -39.99 11.77 -2.95
N VAL A 158 -38.88 12.40 -3.36
CA VAL A 158 -37.83 11.74 -4.15
C VAL A 158 -36.78 11.17 -3.18
N CYS A 159 -36.67 9.85 -3.13
CA CYS A 159 -35.82 9.15 -2.17
C CYS A 159 -34.48 8.72 -2.78
N GLN A 160 -33.42 8.90 -1.99
CA GLN A 160 -32.07 8.41 -2.24
C GLN A 160 -31.68 7.42 -1.14
N SER A 161 -30.95 6.37 -1.52
CA SER A 161 -30.28 5.50 -0.56
C SER A 161 -29.17 6.26 0.18
N GLY A 162 -28.73 5.73 1.32
CA GLY A 162 -27.66 6.33 2.10
C GLY A 162 -26.39 6.56 1.27
N ASN A 163 -25.96 5.56 0.50
CA ASN A 163 -24.77 5.66 -0.34
C ASN A 163 -24.90 6.76 -1.42
N GLU A 164 -26.06 6.92 -2.05
CA GLU A 164 -26.29 7.97 -3.04
C GLU A 164 -26.24 9.36 -2.41
N TYR A 165 -26.88 9.52 -1.25
CA TYR A 165 -26.95 10.81 -0.54
C TYR A 165 -25.58 11.22 0.03
N ASN A 166 -24.84 10.29 0.63
CA ASN A 166 -23.59 10.58 1.36
C ASN A 166 -22.49 11.13 0.46
N ASN A 167 -22.48 10.72 -0.82
CA ASN A 167 -21.49 11.21 -1.78
C ASN A 167 -21.65 12.71 -2.10
N THR A 168 -22.83 13.28 -1.86
CA THR A 168 -23.15 14.68 -2.18
C THR A 168 -23.30 15.58 -0.96
N ASP A 169 -23.47 15.01 0.23
CA ASP A 169 -23.69 15.76 1.46
C ASP A 169 -22.40 15.93 2.25
N ASP A 170 -21.97 17.17 2.49
CA ASP A 170 -20.70 17.50 3.14
C ASP A 170 -20.59 17.03 4.60
N PHE A 171 -21.71 16.86 5.31
CA PHE A 171 -21.72 16.51 6.73
C PHE A 171 -21.61 15.01 7.01
N THR A 172 -21.99 14.18 6.03
CA THR A 172 -21.89 12.71 6.16
C THR A 172 -20.46 12.20 6.02
N SER A 173 -20.13 11.16 6.79
CA SER A 173 -18.90 10.37 6.63
C SER A 173 -19.14 9.22 5.66
N LEU A 174 -18.19 8.96 4.76
CA LEU A 174 -18.21 7.77 3.90
C LEU A 174 -17.57 6.60 4.63
N ILE A 175 -18.40 5.81 5.33
CA ILE A 175 -17.97 4.61 6.04
C ILE A 175 -18.68 3.40 5.43
N TYR A 176 -17.89 2.42 5.00
CA TYR A 176 -18.36 1.15 4.48
C TYR A 176 -17.97 0.01 5.43
N THR A 177 -18.79 -1.00 5.52
CA THR A 177 -18.56 -2.18 6.34
C THR A 177 -19.15 -3.45 5.74
N GLY A 178 -18.98 -4.60 6.40
CA GLY A 178 -19.30 -5.91 5.85
C GLY A 178 -20.74 -5.99 5.30
N GLY A 179 -20.85 -6.40 4.03
CA GLY A 179 -22.11 -6.46 3.29
C GLY A 179 -22.33 -5.29 2.34
N ASP A 180 -21.61 -4.18 2.51
CA ASP A 180 -21.75 -3.02 1.64
C ASP A 180 -21.16 -3.26 0.25
N THR A 181 -21.81 -2.68 -0.74
CA THR A 181 -21.29 -2.57 -2.12
C THR A 181 -21.02 -1.10 -2.40
N ILE A 182 -19.76 -0.74 -2.64
CA ILE A 182 -19.40 0.64 -3.01
C ILE A 182 -19.85 0.91 -4.44
N THR A 183 -19.55 -0.02 -5.36
CA THR A 183 -19.97 0.07 -6.77
C THR A 183 -20.37 -1.29 -7.31
N ARG A 184 -21.39 -1.30 -8.16
CA ARG A 184 -21.83 -2.47 -8.93
C ARG A 184 -21.10 -2.56 -10.26
N SER A 185 -21.21 -3.71 -10.92
CA SER A 185 -20.61 -3.91 -12.25
C SER A 185 -21.15 -2.90 -13.27
N GLY A 186 -20.23 -2.26 -14.00
CA GLY A 186 -20.54 -1.22 -14.99
C GLY A 186 -20.85 0.16 -14.40
N GLU A 187 -20.89 0.30 -13.07
CA GLU A 187 -21.08 1.58 -12.40
C GLU A 187 -19.76 2.33 -12.26
N THR A 188 -19.83 3.66 -12.29
CA THR A 188 -18.70 4.55 -11.97
C THR A 188 -19.11 5.47 -10.83
N VAL A 189 -18.34 5.46 -9.75
CA VAL A 189 -18.52 6.35 -8.60
C VAL A 189 -17.25 7.16 -8.37
N THR A 190 -17.43 8.46 -8.14
CA THR A 190 -16.36 9.37 -7.73
C THR A 190 -16.59 9.77 -6.28
N LEU A 191 -15.64 9.45 -5.41
CA LEU A 191 -15.67 9.82 -4.00
C LEU A 191 -15.22 11.28 -3.87
N ASN A 192 -16.15 12.15 -3.44
CA ASN A 192 -15.88 13.59 -3.24
C ASN A 192 -15.20 13.91 -1.91
N LYS A 193 -15.02 12.89 -1.06
CA LYS A 193 -14.31 12.96 0.22
C LYS A 193 -13.70 11.60 0.52
N SER A 194 -12.80 11.55 1.50
CA SER A 194 -12.16 10.31 1.92
C SER A 194 -13.17 9.29 2.47
N ALA A 195 -13.01 8.02 2.11
CA ALA A 195 -13.83 6.92 2.59
C ALA A 195 -13.04 6.00 3.54
N ALA A 196 -13.74 5.36 4.48
CA ALA A 196 -13.20 4.37 5.38
C ALA A 196 -13.91 3.02 5.20
N VAL A 197 -13.14 1.93 5.13
CA VAL A 197 -13.64 0.54 5.20
C VAL A 197 -13.33 0.00 6.59
N THR A 198 -14.35 -0.59 7.23
CA THR A 198 -14.29 -1.08 8.63
C THR A 198 -14.94 -2.47 8.77
N ASP A 199 -14.63 -3.16 9.87
CA ASP A 199 -15.21 -4.45 10.29
C ASP A 199 -16.39 -4.33 11.27
N LYS A 200 -17.07 -3.16 11.33
CA LYS A 200 -18.24 -2.96 12.20
C LYS A 200 -19.32 -4.03 11.98
N LEU A 201 -19.54 -4.45 10.74
CA LEU A 201 -20.36 -5.59 10.35
C LEU A 201 -19.49 -6.68 9.72
N ALA A 202 -19.92 -7.93 9.91
CA ALA A 202 -19.27 -9.09 9.31
C ALA A 202 -19.51 -9.14 7.78
N GLY A 203 -18.49 -9.52 7.04
CA GLY A 203 -18.53 -9.63 5.58
C GLY A 203 -17.52 -8.74 4.88
N ASN A 204 -17.62 -8.67 3.56
CA ASN A 204 -16.72 -7.89 2.72
C ASN A 204 -17.41 -6.59 2.30
N VAL A 205 -16.63 -5.53 2.14
CA VAL A 205 -17.01 -4.38 1.33
C VAL A 205 -16.61 -4.67 -0.12
N VAL A 206 -17.51 -4.52 -1.07
CA VAL A 206 -17.29 -4.95 -2.46
C VAL A 206 -17.23 -3.77 -3.43
N ASN A 207 -16.21 -3.78 -4.30
CA ASN A 207 -16.12 -2.96 -5.50
C ASN A 207 -16.19 -3.85 -6.75
N SER A 208 -17.15 -3.61 -7.64
CA SER A 208 -17.26 -4.35 -8.92
C SER A 208 -17.34 -3.45 -10.16
N GLY A 209 -17.39 -2.14 -9.99
CA GLY A 209 -17.32 -1.11 -11.03
C GLY A 209 -16.06 -0.26 -10.90
N THR A 210 -16.14 1.01 -11.27
CA THR A 210 -15.01 1.94 -11.24
C THR A 210 -15.13 2.92 -10.09
N LEU A 211 -14.11 2.98 -9.24
CA LEU A 211 -13.94 3.98 -8.19
C LEU A 211 -12.85 4.99 -8.56
N SER A 212 -13.12 6.26 -8.30
CA SER A 212 -12.16 7.36 -8.43
C SER A 212 -12.40 8.44 -7.38
N GLY A 213 -11.55 9.49 -7.34
CA GLY A 213 -11.66 10.59 -6.39
C GLY A 213 -10.71 10.44 -5.19
N ASP A 214 -11.19 10.85 -4.02
CA ASP A 214 -10.42 10.95 -2.78
C ASP A 214 -9.96 9.58 -2.22
N GLN A 215 -9.08 9.60 -1.21
CA GLN A 215 -8.48 8.37 -0.67
C GLN A 215 -9.49 7.41 -0.03
N ILE A 216 -9.17 6.11 -0.09
CA ILE A 216 -9.85 5.06 0.67
C ILE A 216 -8.90 4.55 1.76
N THR A 217 -9.30 4.62 3.02
CA THR A 217 -8.58 3.98 4.12
C THR A 217 -9.30 2.69 4.51
N VAL A 218 -8.65 1.54 4.34
CA VAL A 218 -9.11 0.27 4.91
C VAL A 218 -8.51 0.17 6.31
N SER A 219 -9.26 0.65 7.30
CA SER A 219 -8.80 0.75 8.69
C SER A 219 -9.03 -0.56 9.46
N SER A 220 -10.11 -1.27 9.15
CA SER A 220 -10.38 -2.62 9.62
C SER A 220 -11.27 -3.37 8.61
N GLY A 221 -11.33 -4.71 8.68
CA GLY A 221 -12.19 -5.50 7.78
C GLY A 221 -11.57 -5.81 6.42
N LEU A 222 -12.42 -6.09 5.42
CA LEU A 222 -12.02 -6.62 4.12
C LEU A 222 -12.63 -5.81 2.96
N LEU A 223 -11.79 -5.21 2.12
CA LEU A 223 -12.18 -4.63 0.83
C LEU A 223 -11.88 -5.60 -0.31
N GLU A 224 -12.92 -6.03 -1.02
CA GLU A 224 -12.85 -6.91 -2.18
C GLU A 224 -13.05 -6.10 -3.46
N ASN A 225 -11.98 -5.95 -4.25
CA ASN A 225 -12.05 -5.48 -5.62
C ASN A 225 -12.19 -6.67 -6.56
N THR A 226 -13.38 -6.89 -7.10
CA THR A 226 -13.66 -8.06 -7.96
C THR A 226 -12.97 -7.91 -9.32
N SER A 227 -12.99 -8.96 -10.15
CA SER A 227 -12.30 -8.98 -11.44
C SER A 227 -12.76 -7.91 -12.44
N GLY A 228 -13.99 -7.40 -12.30
CA GLY A 228 -14.51 -6.27 -13.10
C GLY A 228 -14.27 -4.91 -12.45
N GLY A 229 -13.75 -4.89 -11.23
CA GLY A 229 -13.58 -3.69 -10.43
C GLY A 229 -12.28 -2.94 -10.74
N ILE A 230 -12.38 -1.62 -10.74
CA ILE A 230 -11.26 -0.69 -10.90
C ILE A 230 -11.24 0.26 -9.71
N ILE A 231 -10.08 0.41 -9.07
CA ILE A 231 -9.86 1.39 -8.00
C ILE A 231 -8.75 2.36 -8.44
N ASN A 232 -9.13 3.61 -8.72
CA ASN A 232 -8.21 4.69 -9.11
C ASN A 232 -7.88 5.65 -7.94
N ASN A 233 -8.36 5.34 -6.74
CA ASN A 233 -8.14 6.11 -5.52
C ASN A 233 -6.78 5.75 -4.90
N LEU A 234 -6.15 6.71 -4.21
CA LEU A 234 -5.10 6.36 -3.25
C LEU A 234 -5.69 5.45 -2.18
N VAL A 235 -5.05 4.32 -1.88
CA VAL A 235 -5.52 3.40 -0.84
C VAL A 235 -4.52 3.32 0.30
N LYS A 236 -5.00 3.44 1.53
CA LYS A 236 -4.24 3.17 2.77
C LYS A 236 -4.78 1.90 3.41
N LEU A 237 -3.89 1.00 3.76
CA LEU A 237 -4.23 -0.30 4.34
C LEU A 237 -3.59 -0.44 5.73
N ASP A 238 -4.40 -0.35 6.77
CA ASP A 238 -3.92 -0.34 8.15
C ASP A 238 -3.80 -1.76 8.74
N LYS A 239 -3.21 -1.84 9.93
CA LYS A 239 -3.03 -3.08 10.67
C LYS A 239 -4.37 -3.76 10.95
N GLY A 240 -4.45 -5.05 10.60
CA GLY A 240 -5.65 -5.87 10.82
C GLY A 240 -6.67 -5.81 9.68
N ALA A 241 -6.50 -4.89 8.73
CA ALA A 241 -7.31 -4.82 7.52
C ALA A 241 -6.78 -5.72 6.40
N VAL A 242 -7.67 -6.07 5.47
CA VAL A 242 -7.40 -6.94 4.33
C VAL A 242 -7.91 -6.32 3.03
N ILE A 243 -7.12 -6.40 1.96
CA ILE A 243 -7.58 -6.15 0.60
C ILE A 243 -7.45 -7.45 -0.21
N LYS A 244 -8.49 -7.75 -0.99
CA LYS A 244 -8.45 -8.76 -2.05
C LYS A 244 -8.64 -8.05 -3.39
N ASN A 245 -7.60 -7.98 -4.20
CA ASN A 245 -7.66 -7.40 -5.53
C ASN A 245 -7.64 -8.48 -6.61
N ALA A 246 -8.77 -8.72 -7.26
CA ALA A 246 -8.85 -9.52 -8.49
C ALA A 246 -8.98 -8.64 -9.74
N GLY A 247 -9.33 -7.36 -9.59
CA GLY A 247 -9.46 -6.39 -10.66
C GLY A 247 -8.21 -5.54 -10.85
N VAL A 248 -8.39 -4.24 -11.12
CA VAL A 248 -7.29 -3.30 -11.37
C VAL A 248 -7.22 -2.22 -10.30
N MET A 249 -6.03 -1.99 -9.75
CA MET A 249 -5.73 -0.82 -8.92
C MET A 249 -4.72 0.06 -9.65
N THR A 250 -5.11 1.29 -10.02
CA THR A 250 -4.26 2.15 -10.87
C THR A 250 -3.54 3.27 -10.13
N ASN A 251 -3.73 3.36 -8.81
CA ASN A 251 -3.12 4.38 -7.98
C ASN A 251 -2.39 3.71 -6.80
N ASN A 252 -1.63 4.50 -6.06
CA ASN A 252 -0.75 3.97 -5.03
C ASN A 252 -1.53 3.26 -3.92
N VAL A 253 -0.89 2.23 -3.35
CA VAL A 253 -1.38 1.54 -2.15
C VAL A 253 -0.30 1.59 -1.08
N ASP A 254 -0.63 2.23 0.04
CA ASP A 254 0.24 2.34 1.21
C ASP A 254 -0.18 1.30 2.26
N VAL A 255 0.69 0.35 2.56
CA VAL A 255 0.46 -0.76 3.49
C VAL A 255 1.17 -0.48 4.82
N SER A 256 0.36 -0.27 5.86
CA SER A 256 0.74 0.07 7.24
C SER A 256 0.35 -1.03 8.23
N GLY A 257 0.64 -2.28 7.87
CA GLY A 257 0.51 -3.44 8.76
C GLY A 257 -0.61 -4.42 8.40
N GLY A 258 -1.38 -4.12 7.36
CA GLY A 258 -2.46 -5.00 6.86
C GLY A 258 -2.01 -6.03 5.83
N ILE A 259 -2.98 -6.77 5.28
CA ILE A 259 -2.76 -7.85 4.31
C ILE A 259 -3.32 -7.46 2.94
N LEU A 260 -2.46 -7.35 1.93
CA LEU A 260 -2.86 -7.13 0.54
C LEU A 260 -2.69 -8.43 -0.26
N ASN A 261 -3.78 -8.97 -0.77
CA ASN A 261 -3.77 -10.12 -1.68
C ASN A 261 -4.10 -9.66 -3.10
N ASN A 262 -3.08 -9.57 -3.95
CA ASN A 262 -3.22 -9.21 -5.35
C ASN A 262 -3.26 -10.45 -6.25
N ALA A 263 -4.39 -10.68 -6.91
CA ALA A 263 -4.57 -11.63 -8.00
C ALA A 263 -4.84 -10.95 -9.34
N GLY A 264 -5.14 -9.65 -9.33
CA GLY A 264 -5.35 -8.83 -10.52
C GLY A 264 -4.12 -8.00 -10.89
N GLU A 265 -4.36 -6.77 -11.34
CA GLU A 265 -3.31 -5.86 -11.81
C GLU A 265 -3.18 -4.64 -10.90
N MET A 266 -1.93 -4.29 -10.56
CA MET A 266 -1.59 -3.04 -9.89
C MET A 266 -0.60 -2.26 -10.75
N THR A 267 -1.06 -1.18 -11.38
CA THR A 267 -0.25 -0.43 -12.36
C THR A 267 0.58 0.68 -11.72
N ALA A 268 0.27 1.06 -10.48
CA ALA A 268 0.99 2.06 -9.71
C ALA A 268 1.94 1.43 -8.67
N GLN A 269 2.41 2.24 -7.71
CA GLN A 269 3.35 1.81 -6.69
C GLN A 269 2.64 1.22 -5.46
N ILE A 270 3.18 0.12 -4.93
CA ILE A 270 2.89 -0.34 -3.57
C ILE A 270 4.00 0.15 -2.65
N THR A 271 3.63 0.76 -1.53
CA THR A 271 4.55 1.15 -0.47
C THR A 271 4.26 0.34 0.79
N MET A 272 5.20 -0.49 1.24
CA MET A 272 5.14 -1.11 2.56
C MET A 272 5.90 -0.20 3.55
N ASN A 273 5.17 0.42 4.47
CA ASN A 273 5.69 1.50 5.31
C ASN A 273 6.68 1.01 6.37
N ALA A 274 7.63 1.87 6.75
CA ALA A 274 8.62 1.55 7.78
C ALA A 274 7.94 1.32 9.14
N GLY A 275 8.47 0.38 9.93
CA GLY A 275 7.91 0.00 11.23
C GLY A 275 6.61 -0.81 11.17
N ALA A 276 6.08 -1.08 9.97
CA ALA A 276 4.89 -1.90 9.76
C ALA A 276 5.27 -3.37 9.50
N ASP A 277 5.92 -4.01 10.47
CA ASP A 277 6.45 -5.38 10.31
C ASP A 277 5.36 -6.44 10.09
N SER A 278 4.11 -6.14 10.45
CA SER A 278 2.96 -7.02 10.17
C SER A 278 2.41 -6.89 8.76
N SER A 279 2.92 -5.96 7.94
CA SER A 279 2.51 -5.81 6.54
C SER A 279 2.82 -7.09 5.77
N LEU A 280 1.79 -7.64 5.12
CA LEU A 280 1.91 -8.82 4.27
C LEU A 280 1.32 -8.53 2.90
N VAL A 281 2.14 -8.65 1.86
CA VAL A 281 1.67 -8.55 0.47
C VAL A 281 1.86 -9.90 -0.21
N ASN A 282 0.78 -10.46 -0.76
CA ASN A 282 0.81 -11.67 -1.56
C ASN A 282 0.40 -11.32 -2.99
N ASN A 283 1.28 -11.59 -3.96
CA ASN A 283 1.04 -11.32 -5.37
C ASN A 283 1.00 -12.62 -6.18
N THR A 284 -0.14 -12.90 -6.79
CA THR A 284 -0.35 -13.93 -7.83
C THR A 284 -0.66 -13.30 -9.20
N GLY A 285 -0.95 -12.00 -9.24
CA GLY A 285 -1.19 -11.23 -10.45
C GLY A 285 0.02 -10.41 -10.88
N THR A 286 -0.22 -9.18 -11.35
CA THR A 286 0.85 -8.28 -11.83
C THR A 286 0.96 -7.04 -10.96
N ILE A 287 2.19 -6.68 -10.59
CA ILE A 287 2.51 -5.42 -9.90
C ILE A 287 3.57 -4.67 -10.70
N ASN A 288 3.37 -3.36 -10.86
CA ASN A 288 4.35 -2.51 -11.49
C ASN A 288 5.51 -2.19 -10.54
N LYS A 289 5.30 -1.37 -9.51
CA LYS A 289 6.41 -0.85 -8.69
C LYS A 289 6.25 -1.19 -7.22
N ILE A 290 7.37 -1.52 -6.56
CA ILE A 290 7.41 -1.87 -5.13
C ILE A 290 8.41 -0.97 -4.41
N VAL A 291 7.96 -0.39 -3.29
CA VAL A 291 8.80 0.24 -2.28
C VAL A 291 8.57 -0.48 -0.96
N GLN A 292 9.56 -1.23 -0.49
CA GLN A 292 9.46 -2.06 0.71
C GLN A 292 10.39 -1.53 1.80
N ASN A 293 9.83 -1.07 2.92
CA ASN A 293 10.61 -0.63 4.07
C ASN A 293 10.48 -1.55 5.29
N ALA A 294 9.48 -2.43 5.29
CA ALA A 294 9.22 -3.43 6.34
C ALA A 294 8.32 -4.56 5.80
N GLY A 295 8.03 -5.55 6.65
CA GLY A 295 7.07 -6.60 6.37
C GLY A 295 7.55 -7.67 5.38
N VAL A 296 6.62 -8.50 4.92
CA VAL A 296 6.89 -9.63 4.02
C VAL A 296 6.12 -9.45 2.71
N PHE A 297 6.84 -9.61 1.60
CA PHE A 297 6.26 -9.62 0.26
C PHE A 297 6.47 -11.01 -0.35
N ASN A 298 5.40 -11.66 -0.78
CA ASN A 298 5.43 -12.95 -1.47
C ASN A 298 4.96 -12.78 -2.91
N ASN A 299 5.80 -13.13 -3.87
CA ASN A 299 5.50 -13.07 -5.30
C ASN A 299 5.45 -14.48 -5.91
N SER A 300 4.29 -14.89 -6.40
CA SER A 300 4.11 -16.02 -7.33
C SER A 300 3.51 -15.58 -8.67
N GLY A 301 3.29 -14.28 -8.86
CA GLY A 301 2.92 -13.64 -10.13
C GLY A 301 4.09 -12.88 -10.76
N SER A 302 3.80 -11.73 -11.37
CA SER A 302 4.81 -10.90 -12.06
C SER A 302 5.03 -9.56 -11.37
N VAL A 303 6.30 -9.18 -11.18
CA VAL A 303 6.70 -7.80 -10.84
C VAL A 303 7.43 -7.21 -12.04
N THR A 304 6.85 -6.19 -12.65
CA THR A 304 7.38 -5.66 -13.91
C THR A 304 8.39 -4.55 -13.68
N GLY A 305 8.16 -3.63 -12.74
CA GLY A 305 9.02 -2.50 -12.43
C GLY A 305 10.16 -2.82 -11.45
N ARG A 306 11.11 -1.89 -11.38
CA ARG A 306 12.25 -1.98 -10.46
C ARG A 306 11.78 -1.82 -9.01
N MET A 307 12.28 -2.68 -8.13
CA MET A 307 11.98 -2.64 -6.70
C MET A 307 12.94 -1.73 -5.93
N MET A 308 12.44 -1.04 -4.92
CA MET A 308 13.26 -0.38 -3.90
C MET A 308 12.98 -1.06 -2.56
N SER A 309 14.00 -1.61 -1.90
CA SER A 309 13.83 -2.25 -0.60
C SER A 309 14.89 -1.78 0.40
N ALA A 310 14.43 -1.15 1.49
CA ALA A 310 15.29 -0.69 2.58
C ALA A 310 15.20 -1.57 3.84
N GLY A 311 14.25 -2.50 3.86
CA GLY A 311 14.02 -3.41 4.97
C GLY A 311 12.93 -4.44 4.61
N GLY A 312 12.68 -5.38 5.52
CA GLY A 312 11.73 -6.47 5.29
C GLY A 312 12.31 -7.61 4.44
N VAL A 313 11.42 -8.55 4.09
CA VAL A 313 11.76 -9.76 3.33
C VAL A 313 10.92 -9.79 2.06
N PHE A 314 11.58 -9.89 0.91
CA PHE A 314 10.96 -10.15 -0.38
C PHE A 314 11.21 -11.60 -0.80
N ASN A 315 10.16 -12.32 -1.17
CA ASN A 315 10.23 -13.70 -1.62
C ASN A 315 9.65 -13.79 -3.03
N ASN A 316 10.50 -13.94 -4.04
CA ASN A 316 10.08 -14.44 -5.34
C ASN A 316 9.97 -15.97 -5.25
N GLN A 317 8.76 -16.49 -5.26
CA GLN A 317 8.46 -17.92 -5.17
C GLN A 317 8.70 -18.60 -6.53
N THR A 318 8.61 -19.93 -6.59
CA THR A 318 8.95 -20.73 -7.78
C THR A 318 8.23 -20.28 -9.06
N ASP A 319 6.95 -19.94 -8.97
CA ASP A 319 6.16 -19.45 -10.12
C ASP A 319 6.32 -17.94 -10.37
N GLY A 320 7.03 -17.25 -9.48
CA GLY A 320 7.20 -15.81 -9.53
C GLY A 320 8.21 -15.36 -10.58
N ALA A 321 7.86 -14.28 -11.28
CA ALA A 321 8.71 -13.62 -12.25
C ALA A 321 8.99 -12.17 -11.85
N ILE A 322 10.26 -11.80 -11.83
CA ILE A 322 10.70 -10.41 -11.69
C ILE A 322 11.35 -9.98 -13.00
N MET A 323 10.87 -8.88 -13.59
CA MET A 323 11.34 -8.43 -14.90
C MET A 323 12.44 -7.35 -14.82
N ARG A 324 12.72 -6.82 -13.63
CA ARG A 324 13.74 -5.80 -13.38
C ARG A 324 14.46 -6.04 -12.06
N GLY A 325 15.65 -5.46 -11.89
CA GLY A 325 16.41 -5.54 -10.65
C GLY A 325 15.74 -4.85 -9.45
N ALA A 326 16.48 -4.82 -8.36
CA ALA A 326 16.10 -4.12 -7.15
C ALA A 326 17.22 -3.19 -6.69
N ALA A 327 16.89 -2.16 -5.91
CA ALA A 327 17.86 -1.49 -5.06
C ALA A 327 17.61 -1.94 -3.62
N LEU A 328 18.46 -2.83 -3.12
CA LEU A 328 18.44 -3.34 -1.77
C LEU A 328 19.39 -2.53 -0.89
N THR A 329 18.93 -2.10 0.28
CA THR A 329 19.68 -1.30 1.23
C THR A 329 19.26 -1.63 2.67
N GLY A 330 19.95 -1.06 3.65
CA GLY A 330 19.70 -1.33 5.07
C GLY A 330 19.88 -2.81 5.38
N THR A 331 18.80 -3.43 5.84
CA THR A 331 18.72 -4.85 6.20
C THR A 331 17.78 -5.64 5.27
N ALA A 332 17.46 -5.09 4.09
CA ALA A 332 16.59 -5.76 3.13
C ALA A 332 17.13 -7.14 2.72
N VAL A 333 16.22 -8.11 2.66
CA VAL A 333 16.53 -9.46 2.16
C VAL A 333 15.61 -9.77 0.99
N ALA A 334 16.20 -10.15 -0.15
CA ALA A 334 15.47 -10.67 -1.30
C ALA A 334 15.85 -12.14 -1.52
N ASN A 335 14.84 -13.01 -1.57
CA ASN A 335 14.97 -14.43 -1.86
C ASN A 335 14.35 -14.71 -3.23
N ASN A 336 15.09 -15.39 -4.10
CA ASN A 336 14.61 -15.79 -5.42
C ASN A 336 14.57 -17.31 -5.57
N GLU A 337 13.38 -17.90 -5.66
CA GLU A 337 13.13 -19.29 -6.06
C GLU A 337 12.62 -19.39 -7.51
N GLY A 338 12.05 -18.31 -8.04
CA GLY A 338 11.52 -18.23 -9.40
C GLY A 338 12.51 -17.65 -10.39
N THR A 339 12.02 -16.86 -11.34
CA THR A 339 12.86 -16.19 -12.35
C THR A 339 13.07 -14.71 -12.01
N TRP A 340 14.32 -14.26 -12.02
CA TRP A 340 14.70 -12.86 -11.86
C TRP A 340 15.50 -12.37 -13.05
N ASN A 341 14.90 -11.54 -13.91
CA ASN A 341 15.54 -10.93 -15.07
C ASN A 341 15.90 -9.45 -14.79
N LEU A 342 17.11 -9.04 -15.16
CA LEU A 342 17.58 -7.66 -15.05
C LEU A 342 17.23 -6.81 -16.27
N GLY A 343 15.93 -6.63 -16.52
CA GLY A 343 15.42 -5.74 -17.57
C GLY A 343 15.64 -6.29 -18.99
N SER A 344 15.63 -5.39 -19.97
CA SER A 344 15.89 -5.74 -21.37
C SER A 344 16.75 -4.70 -22.08
N SER A 345 17.29 -5.07 -23.24
CA SER A 345 18.10 -4.20 -24.10
C SER A 345 17.33 -3.01 -24.72
N SER A 346 16.01 -3.02 -24.64
CA SER A 346 15.14 -1.93 -25.12
C SER A 346 14.96 -0.79 -24.11
N GLU A 347 15.47 -0.95 -22.90
CA GLU A 347 15.31 0.01 -21.81
C GLU A 347 16.50 0.97 -21.70
N GLY A 348 16.34 2.04 -20.92
CA GLY A 348 17.43 2.93 -20.58
C GLY A 348 18.49 2.24 -19.71
N ASN A 349 19.73 2.73 -19.75
CA ASN A 349 20.82 2.21 -18.92
C ASN A 349 20.44 2.18 -17.44
N ASN A 350 20.77 1.07 -16.77
CA ASN A 350 20.56 0.80 -15.36
C ASN A 350 19.08 0.83 -14.88
N THR A 351 18.11 0.83 -15.80
CA THR A 351 16.67 0.82 -15.45
C THR A 351 16.27 -0.45 -14.69
N GLY A 352 16.91 -1.57 -15.00
CA GLY A 352 16.68 -2.89 -14.40
C GLY A 352 17.87 -3.42 -13.59
N MET A 353 18.82 -2.57 -13.20
CA MET A 353 20.00 -2.97 -12.42
C MET A 353 19.63 -3.51 -11.04
N LEU A 354 20.37 -4.53 -10.59
CA LEU A 354 20.36 -4.98 -9.20
C LEU A 354 21.47 -4.28 -8.41
N GLU A 355 21.11 -3.60 -7.32
CA GLU A 355 22.04 -3.02 -6.36
C GLU A 355 21.84 -3.74 -5.02
N VAL A 356 22.93 -4.26 -4.47
CA VAL A 356 22.96 -4.89 -3.15
C VAL A 356 23.88 -4.04 -2.28
N ASN A 357 23.28 -3.17 -1.47
CA ASN A 357 23.98 -2.13 -0.71
C ASN A 357 24.02 -2.46 0.78
N ASN A 358 24.99 -1.87 1.50
CA ASN A 358 25.04 -1.91 2.97
C ASN A 358 24.97 -3.35 3.49
N ASN A 359 24.08 -3.67 4.42
CA ASN A 359 23.95 -5.00 5.00
C ASN A 359 22.82 -5.83 4.37
N SER A 360 22.38 -5.45 3.17
CA SER A 360 21.33 -6.19 2.45
C SER A 360 21.86 -7.47 1.81
N ALA A 361 20.93 -8.39 1.55
CA ALA A 361 21.23 -9.69 0.96
C ALA A 361 20.30 -10.02 -0.22
N PHE A 362 20.88 -10.53 -1.30
CA PHE A 362 20.17 -11.16 -2.40
C PHE A 362 20.54 -12.64 -2.47
N ASN A 363 19.55 -13.52 -2.29
CA ASN A 363 19.72 -14.96 -2.26
C ASN A 363 19.05 -15.57 -3.49
N ASN A 364 19.85 -16.02 -4.46
CA ASN A 364 19.38 -16.73 -5.63
C ASN A 364 19.36 -18.24 -5.40
N ARG A 365 18.19 -18.86 -5.51
CA ARG A 365 17.93 -20.30 -5.43
C ARG A 365 17.19 -20.83 -6.67
N GLY A 366 16.52 -19.95 -7.41
CA GLY A 366 15.96 -20.19 -8.73
C GLY A 366 16.86 -19.72 -9.86
N GLU A 367 16.26 -19.07 -10.85
CA GLU A 367 16.91 -18.58 -12.07
C GLU A 367 17.17 -17.07 -11.98
N PHE A 368 18.39 -16.66 -12.28
CA PHE A 368 18.77 -15.26 -12.44
C PHE A 368 19.29 -15.02 -13.86
N ILE A 369 18.77 -14.00 -14.55
CA ILE A 369 19.09 -13.73 -15.95
C ILE A 369 19.62 -12.31 -16.10
N LEU A 370 20.77 -12.19 -16.76
CA LEU A 370 21.31 -10.93 -17.27
C LEU A 370 21.80 -11.14 -18.71
N ASP A 371 21.00 -10.69 -19.67
CA ASP A 371 21.18 -10.95 -21.10
C ASP A 371 21.25 -9.67 -21.96
N ASN A 372 21.44 -8.51 -21.33
CA ASN A 372 21.42 -7.22 -21.99
C ASN A 372 22.61 -6.32 -21.61
N ASP A 373 22.95 -5.40 -22.52
CA ASP A 373 24.05 -4.43 -22.38
C ASP A 373 23.64 -3.17 -21.59
N LYS A 374 22.46 -3.17 -20.96
CA LYS A 374 21.90 -2.00 -20.25
C LYS A 374 22.04 -2.09 -18.75
N ASN A 375 22.14 -3.31 -18.21
CA ASN A 375 22.10 -3.54 -16.78
C ASN A 375 23.31 -4.36 -16.30
N ALA A 376 23.51 -4.35 -14.99
CA ALA A 376 24.53 -5.11 -14.28
C ALA A 376 24.05 -5.35 -12.84
N VAL A 377 24.88 -6.03 -12.06
CA VAL A 377 24.76 -6.12 -10.61
C VAL A 377 25.83 -5.25 -9.96
N HIS A 378 25.43 -4.42 -9.00
CA HIS A 378 26.32 -3.66 -8.15
C HIS A 378 26.27 -4.19 -6.72
N ILE A 379 27.42 -4.55 -6.18
CA ILE A 379 27.58 -4.84 -4.75
C ILE A 379 28.32 -3.66 -4.15
N ASN A 380 27.63 -2.89 -3.32
CA ASN A 380 28.16 -1.68 -2.71
C ASN A 380 28.33 -1.89 -1.19
N GLN A 381 29.46 -1.42 -0.66
CA GLN A 381 29.79 -1.51 0.77
C GLN A 381 29.85 -2.96 1.28
N SER A 382 28.85 -3.44 2.03
CA SER A 382 28.86 -4.76 2.70
C SER A 382 27.85 -5.74 2.11
N GLY A 383 27.25 -5.42 0.95
CA GLY A 383 26.16 -6.20 0.38
C GLY A 383 26.58 -7.64 0.08
N THR A 384 25.63 -8.57 0.19
CA THR A 384 25.90 -10.00 -0.08
C THR A 384 25.00 -10.52 -1.19
N LEU A 385 25.60 -11.03 -2.26
CA LEU A 385 24.93 -11.83 -3.27
C LEU A 385 25.31 -13.30 -3.05
N TYR A 386 24.32 -14.15 -2.86
CA TYR A 386 24.49 -15.57 -2.65
C TYR A 386 23.75 -16.34 -3.75
N ASN A 387 24.45 -17.20 -4.49
CA ASN A 387 23.85 -18.08 -5.50
C ASN A 387 23.94 -19.54 -5.09
N THR A 388 22.80 -20.22 -5.05
CA THR A 388 22.66 -21.69 -4.94
C THR A 388 21.79 -22.28 -6.05
N GLY A 389 21.16 -21.41 -6.85
CA GLY A 389 20.40 -21.80 -8.03
C GLY A 389 21.27 -21.70 -9.28
N HIS A 390 20.70 -21.10 -10.32
CA HIS A 390 21.36 -20.86 -11.58
C HIS A 390 21.40 -19.36 -11.92
N MET A 391 22.53 -18.91 -12.49
CA MET A 391 22.65 -17.58 -13.07
C MET A 391 23.09 -17.69 -14.53
N ASN A 392 22.31 -17.14 -15.45
CA ASN A 392 22.62 -17.04 -16.87
C ASN A 392 23.02 -15.61 -17.23
N ILE A 393 24.27 -15.41 -17.60
CA ILE A 393 24.88 -14.09 -17.78
C ILE A 393 25.53 -14.01 -19.16
N SER A 394 24.79 -13.50 -20.14
CA SER A 394 25.27 -13.43 -21.53
C SER A 394 25.72 -12.05 -21.98
N ASN A 395 25.37 -10.99 -21.22
CA ASN A 395 25.79 -9.63 -21.51
C ASN A 395 25.81 -8.78 -20.23
N SER A 396 26.38 -7.56 -20.28
CA SER A 396 26.34 -6.61 -19.16
C SER A 396 26.68 -5.19 -19.61
N SER A 397 26.17 -4.17 -18.93
CA SER A 397 26.50 -2.76 -19.22
C SER A 397 27.91 -2.31 -18.85
N HIS A 398 28.62 -3.14 -18.09
CA HIS A 398 29.98 -2.87 -17.62
C HIS A 398 30.93 -3.98 -18.07
N ASN A 399 32.23 -3.80 -17.81
CA ASN A 399 33.22 -4.84 -18.08
C ASN A 399 32.95 -6.13 -17.29
N GLY A 400 32.24 -6.05 -16.16
CA GLY A 400 31.75 -7.22 -15.44
C GLY A 400 30.24 -7.18 -15.23
N ALA A 401 29.65 -8.37 -15.17
CA ALA A 401 28.26 -8.57 -14.80
C ALA A 401 28.00 -8.19 -13.34
N VAL A 402 28.92 -8.55 -12.44
CA VAL A 402 28.91 -8.16 -11.03
C VAL A 402 30.07 -7.21 -10.76
N ASN A 403 29.74 -5.98 -10.36
CA ASN A 403 30.69 -4.92 -10.07
C ASN A 403 30.75 -4.70 -8.56
N MET A 404 31.90 -4.98 -7.96
CA MET A 404 32.12 -4.82 -6.52
C MET A 404 32.76 -3.45 -6.23
N TRP A 405 31.99 -2.55 -5.63
CA TRP A 405 32.36 -1.16 -5.39
C TRP A 405 32.84 -0.95 -3.95
N GLY A 406 34.07 -1.35 -3.69
CA GLY A 406 34.76 -1.16 -2.41
C GLY A 406 34.06 -1.79 -1.19
N GLY A 407 34.47 -1.38 0.00
CA GLY A 407 33.95 -1.96 1.25
C GLY A 407 34.33 -3.43 1.42
N ASN A 408 33.42 -4.23 1.95
CA ASN A 408 33.60 -5.65 2.27
C ASN A 408 32.46 -6.50 1.70
N GLY A 409 32.03 -6.17 0.48
CA GLY A 409 30.98 -6.86 -0.26
C GLY A 409 31.34 -8.30 -0.55
N ARG A 410 30.32 -9.14 -0.71
CA ARG A 410 30.47 -10.59 -0.89
C ARG A 410 29.66 -11.07 -2.07
N PHE A 411 30.31 -11.78 -2.98
CA PHE A 411 29.62 -12.62 -3.96
C PHE A 411 30.05 -14.07 -3.74
N ILE A 412 29.09 -14.91 -3.40
CA ILE A 412 29.30 -16.31 -3.08
C ILE A 412 28.45 -17.15 -4.02
N ASN A 413 29.08 -18.11 -4.67
CA ASN A 413 28.45 -19.10 -5.53
C ASN A 413 28.62 -20.50 -4.94
N ASP A 414 27.51 -21.19 -4.74
CA ASP A 414 27.38 -22.60 -4.41
C ASP A 414 26.41 -23.30 -5.38
N GLY A 415 25.99 -22.58 -6.44
CA GLY A 415 25.15 -23.08 -7.53
C GLY A 415 25.90 -23.09 -8.87
N THR A 416 25.16 -22.97 -9.97
CA THR A 416 25.75 -22.91 -11.32
C THR A 416 25.66 -21.50 -11.88
N ILE A 417 26.72 -21.04 -12.57
CA ILE A 417 26.74 -19.77 -13.28
C ILE A 417 27.27 -20.00 -14.69
N ASP A 418 26.46 -19.69 -15.69
CA ASP A 418 26.83 -19.69 -17.10
C ASP A 418 27.12 -18.25 -17.55
N VAL A 419 28.30 -18.03 -18.12
CA VAL A 419 28.81 -16.68 -18.41
C VAL A 419 29.39 -16.62 -19.83
N SER A 420 28.73 -15.86 -20.70
CA SER A 420 29.31 -15.40 -21.98
C SER A 420 29.47 -13.88 -22.04
N ALA A 421 29.18 -13.17 -20.94
CA ALA A 421 29.56 -11.77 -20.79
C ALA A 421 31.08 -11.64 -20.61
N LYS A 422 31.60 -10.41 -20.80
CA LYS A 422 33.04 -10.11 -20.77
C LYS A 422 33.74 -10.56 -19.48
N SER A 423 33.11 -10.36 -18.33
CA SER A 423 33.58 -10.88 -17.04
C SER A 423 32.38 -11.19 -16.16
N LEU A 424 32.51 -12.20 -15.31
CA LEU A 424 31.54 -12.44 -14.25
C LEU A 424 31.68 -11.39 -13.15
N VAL A 425 32.89 -11.25 -12.59
CA VAL A 425 33.15 -10.34 -11.46
C VAL A 425 34.26 -9.37 -11.80
N VAL A 426 34.05 -8.09 -11.49
CA VAL A 426 35.09 -7.07 -11.53
C VAL A 426 35.14 -6.28 -10.22
N SER A 427 36.34 -6.06 -9.70
CA SER A 427 36.59 -5.03 -8.68
C SER A 427 36.52 -3.64 -9.32
N ALA A 428 35.59 -2.80 -8.90
CA ALA A 428 35.42 -1.44 -9.45
C ALA A 428 36.15 -0.36 -8.64
N ASN A 429 36.49 -0.64 -7.38
CA ASN A 429 37.25 0.23 -6.49
C ASN A 429 38.00 -0.61 -5.43
N ASN A 430 38.92 -0.02 -4.67
CA ASN A 430 39.61 -0.67 -3.55
C ASN A 430 38.61 -1.09 -2.46
N ALA A 431 38.76 -2.30 -1.96
CA ALA A 431 38.02 -2.79 -0.81
C ALA A 431 38.56 -2.20 0.51
N GLY A 432 37.71 -2.20 1.53
CA GLY A 432 38.08 -1.80 2.89
C GLY A 432 38.94 -2.85 3.59
N ASP A 433 39.34 -2.56 4.84
CA ASP A 433 40.31 -3.37 5.59
C ASP A 433 39.83 -4.81 5.92
N GLN A 434 38.52 -5.06 5.84
CA GLN A 434 37.94 -6.39 6.08
C GLN A 434 37.90 -7.29 4.85
N ASN A 435 38.52 -6.85 3.75
CA ASN A 435 38.50 -7.43 2.41
C ASN A 435 37.10 -7.57 1.79
N ALA A 436 37.01 -7.39 0.48
CA ALA A 436 35.87 -7.84 -0.31
C ALA A 436 36.15 -9.25 -0.84
N PHE A 437 35.09 -10.05 -0.99
CA PHE A 437 35.23 -11.49 -1.21
C PHE A 437 34.40 -11.97 -2.41
N PHE A 438 35.06 -12.65 -3.34
CA PHE A 438 34.42 -13.56 -4.28
C PHE A 438 34.74 -15.00 -3.87
N TRP A 439 33.71 -15.84 -3.79
CA TRP A 439 33.86 -17.27 -3.46
C TRP A 439 33.06 -18.14 -4.40
N ASN A 440 33.73 -19.07 -5.08
CA ASN A 440 33.09 -20.25 -5.65
C ASN A 440 33.27 -21.42 -4.67
N GLN A 441 32.23 -21.80 -3.94
CA GLN A 441 32.23 -22.87 -2.93
C GLN A 441 32.34 -24.26 -3.57
N ASP A 442 32.48 -25.30 -2.75
CA ASP A 442 32.72 -26.69 -3.17
C ASP A 442 31.70 -27.21 -4.21
N ASN A 443 30.41 -26.87 -4.09
CA ASN A 443 29.40 -27.27 -5.08
C ASN A 443 29.25 -26.27 -6.23
N GLY A 444 29.90 -25.11 -6.13
CA GLY A 444 29.81 -24.04 -7.09
C GLY A 444 30.46 -24.42 -8.43
N VAL A 445 29.72 -24.22 -9.51
CA VAL A 445 30.18 -24.41 -10.89
C VAL A 445 30.09 -23.09 -11.65
N ILE A 446 31.17 -22.70 -12.31
CA ILE A 446 31.21 -21.53 -13.20
C ILE A 446 31.63 -22.00 -14.58
N ASN A 447 30.80 -21.73 -15.58
CA ASN A 447 31.10 -21.97 -16.98
C ASN A 447 31.32 -20.61 -17.65
N PHE A 448 32.56 -20.28 -17.98
CA PHE A 448 32.94 -19.02 -18.59
C PHE A 448 33.41 -19.23 -20.02
N ASP A 449 32.75 -18.58 -20.98
CA ASP A 449 33.05 -18.67 -22.41
C ASP A 449 33.16 -17.27 -23.03
N HIS A 450 34.38 -16.72 -23.03
CA HIS A 450 34.64 -15.43 -23.66
C HIS A 450 36.12 -15.24 -24.00
N ASP A 451 36.41 -14.83 -25.24
CA ASP A 451 37.77 -14.55 -25.70
C ASP A 451 38.41 -13.35 -24.99
N SER A 452 39.71 -13.47 -24.68
CA SER A 452 40.57 -12.36 -24.24
C SER A 452 40.03 -11.58 -23.04
N ALA A 453 39.38 -12.29 -22.11
CA ALA A 453 38.80 -11.70 -20.92
C ALA A 453 38.95 -12.62 -19.71
N SER A 454 38.65 -12.08 -18.52
CA SER A 454 38.83 -12.77 -17.26
C SER A 454 37.47 -13.04 -16.62
N ALA A 455 37.21 -14.27 -16.17
CA ALA A 455 35.96 -14.60 -15.49
C ALA A 455 35.86 -13.80 -14.18
N VAL A 456 36.91 -13.82 -13.35
CA VAL A 456 37.01 -13.04 -12.11
C VAL A 456 38.22 -12.12 -12.20
N LYS A 457 37.98 -10.80 -12.16
CA LYS A 457 39.01 -9.77 -12.28
C LYS A 457 39.04 -8.85 -11.07
N VAL A 458 39.95 -9.12 -10.15
CA VAL A 458 40.14 -8.40 -8.88
C VAL A 458 41.46 -7.61 -8.89
N THR A 459 41.50 -6.50 -9.61
CA THR A 459 42.71 -5.67 -9.82
C THR A 459 42.80 -4.45 -8.88
N HIS A 460 41.93 -4.37 -7.87
CA HIS A 460 41.97 -3.38 -6.81
C HIS A 460 42.43 -4.02 -5.50
N SER A 461 42.87 -3.20 -4.53
CA SER A 461 43.43 -3.72 -3.28
C SER A 461 42.38 -4.34 -2.36
N ASN A 462 42.84 -5.26 -1.50
CA ASN A 462 42.06 -5.89 -0.43
C ASN A 462 40.92 -6.79 -0.95
N PHE A 463 41.10 -7.42 -2.11
CA PHE A 463 40.18 -8.44 -2.61
C PHE A 463 40.74 -9.84 -2.40
N ILE A 464 39.84 -10.78 -2.11
CA ILE A 464 40.14 -12.21 -2.18
C ILE A 464 39.18 -12.82 -3.21
N ALA A 465 39.74 -13.50 -4.20
CA ALA A 465 39.02 -14.36 -5.12
C ALA A 465 39.40 -15.82 -4.81
N GLN A 466 38.43 -16.61 -4.38
CA GLN A 466 38.64 -17.99 -3.97
C GLN A 466 37.76 -18.94 -4.79
N ASN A 467 38.39 -20.01 -5.30
CA ASN A 467 37.72 -21.14 -5.93
C ASN A 467 37.99 -22.42 -5.13
N ASP A 468 36.94 -22.96 -4.52
CA ASP A 468 36.93 -24.30 -3.92
C ASP A 468 36.12 -25.30 -4.77
N GLY A 469 35.23 -24.80 -5.64
CA GLY A 469 34.46 -25.59 -6.60
C GLY A 469 35.12 -25.77 -7.97
N ILE A 470 34.31 -25.74 -9.03
CA ILE A 470 34.75 -25.94 -10.42
C ILE A 470 34.59 -24.65 -11.22
N MET A 471 35.67 -24.23 -11.90
CA MET A 471 35.61 -23.24 -12.97
C MET A 471 35.98 -23.90 -14.30
N ASN A 472 35.07 -23.89 -15.26
CA ASN A 472 35.29 -24.30 -16.64
C ASN A 472 35.50 -23.06 -17.50
N ILE A 473 36.70 -22.92 -18.07
CA ILE A 473 37.10 -21.73 -18.83
C ILE A 473 37.28 -22.11 -20.30
N SER A 474 36.56 -21.46 -21.19
CA SER A 474 36.73 -21.50 -22.64
C SER A 474 36.90 -20.09 -23.22
N GLY A 475 37.38 -20.03 -24.47
CA GLY A 475 37.74 -18.79 -25.15
C GLY A 475 39.24 -18.57 -25.28
N THR A 476 39.66 -18.09 -26.45
CA THR A 476 41.06 -17.79 -26.74
C THR A 476 41.55 -16.62 -25.89
N GLY A 477 42.58 -16.85 -25.08
CA GLY A 477 43.14 -15.87 -24.15
C GLY A 477 42.30 -15.64 -22.89
N ALA A 478 41.33 -16.51 -22.60
CA ALA A 478 40.50 -16.41 -21.41
C ALA A 478 41.30 -16.68 -20.12
N VAL A 479 40.94 -16.01 -19.02
CA VAL A 479 41.60 -16.15 -17.73
C VAL A 479 40.57 -16.49 -16.66
N ALA A 480 40.81 -17.51 -15.83
CA ALA A 480 39.86 -17.85 -14.75
C ALA A 480 39.84 -16.75 -13.67
N MET A 481 41.01 -16.47 -13.08
CA MET A 481 41.16 -15.43 -12.05
C MET A 481 42.36 -14.51 -12.34
N GLU A 482 42.12 -13.21 -12.34
CA GLU A 482 43.13 -12.16 -12.52
C GLU A 482 43.17 -11.25 -11.29
N GLY A 483 44.36 -11.03 -10.73
CA GLY A 483 44.58 -10.19 -9.55
C GLY A 483 45.63 -9.10 -9.77
N ASP A 484 45.56 -8.01 -9.00
CA ASP A 484 46.59 -6.95 -8.89
C ASP A 484 46.51 -6.28 -7.50
N LYS A 485 47.44 -5.39 -7.15
CA LYS A 485 47.41 -4.49 -5.98
C LYS A 485 47.15 -5.20 -4.65
N ASN A 486 47.84 -6.32 -4.44
CA ASN A 486 47.71 -7.19 -3.26
C ASN A 486 46.37 -7.95 -3.17
N ALA A 487 45.64 -8.12 -4.28
CA ALA A 487 44.56 -9.10 -4.32
C ALA A 487 45.11 -10.52 -4.15
N GLN A 488 44.36 -11.35 -3.43
CA GLN A 488 44.69 -12.76 -3.21
C GLN A 488 43.86 -13.63 -4.14
N LEU A 489 44.52 -14.49 -4.90
CA LEU A 489 43.88 -15.53 -5.71
C LEU A 489 44.12 -16.88 -5.04
N VAL A 490 43.06 -17.63 -4.77
CA VAL A 490 43.13 -18.93 -4.11
C VAL A 490 42.36 -19.95 -4.94
N ASN A 491 42.99 -21.09 -5.22
CA ASN A 491 42.31 -22.23 -5.81
C ASN A 491 42.56 -23.49 -4.96
N ASN A 492 41.53 -23.92 -4.24
CA ASN A 492 41.50 -25.24 -3.59
C ASN A 492 40.68 -26.27 -4.39
N GLY A 493 39.88 -25.78 -5.35
CA GLY A 493 39.07 -26.60 -6.25
C GLY A 493 39.75 -26.91 -7.59
N THR A 494 38.95 -26.99 -8.64
CA THR A 494 39.39 -27.32 -10.02
C THR A 494 39.17 -26.15 -10.96
N ILE A 495 40.19 -25.83 -11.76
CA ILE A 495 40.06 -24.93 -12.92
C ILE A 495 40.38 -25.74 -14.18
N ASN A 496 39.37 -25.93 -15.03
CA ASN A 496 39.50 -26.59 -16.31
C ASN A 496 39.73 -25.54 -17.41
N LEU A 497 40.77 -25.71 -18.22
CA LEU A 497 41.12 -24.81 -19.32
C LEU A 497 40.83 -25.51 -20.66
N GLY A 498 39.70 -25.13 -21.26
CA GLY A 498 39.19 -25.71 -22.49
C GLY A 498 38.64 -27.12 -22.34
N THR A 499 38.13 -27.64 -23.45
CA THR A 499 37.73 -29.05 -23.59
C THR A 499 38.63 -29.75 -24.61
N ALA A 500 38.77 -31.07 -24.50
CA ALA A 500 39.60 -31.82 -25.44
C ALA A 500 39.11 -31.63 -26.88
N GLY A 501 39.99 -31.16 -27.76
CA GLY A 501 39.67 -30.84 -29.16
C GLY A 501 39.21 -29.40 -29.40
N THR A 502 39.19 -28.54 -28.38
CA THR A 502 38.94 -27.09 -28.59
C THR A 502 40.02 -26.45 -29.47
N THR A 503 39.62 -25.41 -30.20
CA THR A 503 40.53 -24.51 -30.92
C THR A 503 41.02 -23.34 -30.08
N ASP A 504 40.49 -23.17 -28.86
CA ASP A 504 40.89 -22.10 -27.96
C ASP A 504 42.35 -22.23 -27.54
N THR A 505 43.07 -21.11 -27.55
CA THR A 505 44.49 -21.08 -27.18
C THR A 505 44.79 -20.00 -26.15
N GLY A 506 45.89 -20.14 -25.41
CA GLY A 506 46.35 -19.08 -24.50
C GLY A 506 45.49 -18.86 -23.24
N MET A 507 44.64 -19.83 -22.87
CA MET A 507 43.88 -19.78 -21.61
C MET A 507 44.80 -19.84 -20.39
N ILE A 508 44.47 -19.10 -19.34
CA ILE A 508 45.26 -19.02 -18.10
C ILE A 508 44.37 -19.31 -16.89
N GLY A 509 44.81 -20.18 -15.99
CA GLY A 509 44.08 -20.46 -14.76
C GLY A 509 44.07 -19.27 -13.80
N MET A 510 45.25 -18.83 -13.36
CA MET A 510 45.39 -17.68 -12.48
C MET A 510 46.55 -16.79 -12.94
N GLN A 511 46.37 -15.47 -12.91
CA GLN A 511 47.45 -14.53 -13.20
C GLN A 511 47.46 -13.33 -12.25
N THR A 512 48.66 -12.88 -11.94
CA THR A 512 48.95 -11.55 -11.38
C THR A 512 49.68 -10.73 -12.44
N PRO A 513 49.81 -9.40 -12.35
CA PRO A 513 50.42 -8.63 -13.41
C PRO A 513 51.86 -9.11 -13.61
N MET A 514 52.23 -9.37 -14.86
CA MET A 514 53.62 -9.56 -15.24
C MET A 514 54.37 -8.28 -14.84
N PRO A 515 55.48 -8.34 -14.08
CA PRO A 515 56.29 -7.15 -13.84
C PRO A 515 56.65 -6.56 -15.20
N THR A 516 56.35 -5.28 -15.40
CA THR A 516 56.78 -4.55 -16.59
C THR A 516 58.28 -4.79 -16.76
N PRO A 517 58.75 -5.27 -17.93
CA PRO A 517 60.18 -5.50 -18.11
C PRO A 517 60.88 -4.19 -17.82
N ARG A 518 61.66 -4.13 -16.72
CA ARG A 518 62.60 -3.02 -16.52
C ARG A 518 63.49 -3.05 -17.74
N ARG A 519 63.34 -2.07 -18.64
CA ARG A 519 64.39 -1.76 -19.60
C ARG A 519 65.62 -1.46 -18.76
N MET A 520 66.54 -2.43 -18.67
CA MET A 520 67.90 -2.15 -18.23
C MET A 520 68.41 -1.10 -19.24
N ARG A 521 68.64 0.11 -18.74
CA ARG A 521 69.37 1.14 -19.49
C ARG A 521 70.86 0.84 -19.43
#